data_AF-A0A0L8GZE1-F1
#
_entry.id   AF-A0A0L8GZE1-F1
#
_cell.length_a   1.000
_cell.length_b   1.000
_cell.length_c   1.000
_cell.angle_alpha   90.00
_cell.angle_beta   90.00
_cell.angle_gamma   90.00
#
_symmetry.space_group_name_H-M   'P 1'
#
loop_
_entity.id
_entity.type
_entity.pdbx_description
1 polymer ?
#
loop_
_entity_poly.entity_id
_entity_poly.type
_entity_poly.pdbx_seq_one_letter_code
_entity_poly.pdbx_strand_id
1 'polypeptide(L)'
;MNVFLYLMRLRLWLLLEDLAYCFCISTIACGTIFDKWIDYLDVQLSFLAIWPSRKAVNVHMLPSFHAKYPTCRVIVDCTEILRLLPYKAKH
;
A
#
# COMPACT_ATOMS: atom_id res chain seq x y z
N MET A 1 -10.66 18.58 -0.52
CA MET A 1 -9.42 17.80 -0.24
C MET A 1 -9.00 17.11 -1.53
N ASN A 2 -7.71 17.12 -1.86
CA ASN A 2 -7.23 16.87 -3.22
C ASN A 2 -6.88 15.39 -3.43
N VAL A 3 -7.71 14.64 -4.17
CA VAL A 3 -7.48 13.21 -4.51
C VAL A 3 -6.14 12.99 -5.21
N PHE A 4 -5.66 14.02 -5.92
CA PHE A 4 -4.40 13.99 -6.65
C PHE A 4 -3.19 13.73 -5.74
N LEU A 5 -3.16 14.30 -4.53
CA LEU A 5 -2.09 14.06 -3.55
C LEU A 5 -2.01 12.59 -3.15
N TYR A 6 -3.16 11.97 -2.89
CA TYR A 6 -3.25 10.56 -2.56
C TYR A 6 -2.76 9.68 -3.72
N LEU A 7 -3.22 9.95 -4.94
CA LEU A 7 -2.82 9.20 -6.14
C LEU A 7 -1.32 9.34 -6.44
N MET A 8 -0.74 10.53 -6.28
CA MET A 8 0.70 10.75 -6.43
C MET A 8 1.49 9.91 -5.43
N ARG A 9 1.07 9.89 -4.16
CA ARG A 9 1.73 9.07 -3.14
C ARG A 9 1.67 7.58 -3.46
N LEU A 10 0.51 7.07 -3.89
CA LEU A 10 0.38 5.67 -4.28
C LEU A 10 1.24 5.30 -5.50
N ARG A 11 1.28 6.16 -6.52
CA ARG A 11 1.93 5.84 -7.79
C ARG A 11 3.45 6.08 -7.77
N LEU A 12 3.90 7.08 -7.03
CA LEU A 12 5.31 7.51 -7.00
C LEU A 12 6.03 7.16 -5.70
N TRP A 13 5.28 6.73 -4.67
CA TRP A 13 5.83 6.36 -3.35
C TRP A 13 6.62 7.49 -2.67
N LEU A 14 6.19 8.74 -2.91
CA LEU A 14 6.83 9.95 -2.39
C LEU A 14 6.70 10.07 -0.87
N LEU A 15 7.72 10.70 -0.26
CA LEU A 15 7.65 11.09 1.15
C LEU A 15 6.57 12.16 1.35
N LEU A 16 6.03 12.24 2.56
CA LEU A 16 5.03 13.28 2.89
C LEU A 16 5.62 14.68 2.76
N GLU A 17 6.92 14.84 3.00
CA GLU A 17 7.66 16.11 2.85
C GLU A 17 7.70 16.57 1.39
N ASP A 18 7.99 15.67 0.45
CA ASP A 18 8.01 15.96 -0.98
C ASP A 18 6.62 16.39 -1.46
N LEU A 19 5.58 15.70 -1.01
CA LEU A 19 4.19 16.04 -1.32
C LEU A 19 3.79 17.38 -0.67
N ALA A 20 4.15 17.61 0.59
CA ALA A 20 3.89 18.87 1.28
C ALA A 20 4.53 20.05 0.52
N TYR A 21 5.75 19.87 0.04
CA TYR A 21 6.44 20.84 -0.81
C TYR A 21 5.71 21.06 -2.15
N CYS A 22 5.38 20.00 -2.88
CA CYS A 22 4.69 20.10 -4.18
C CYS A 22 3.31 20.78 -4.08
N PHE A 23 2.61 20.61 -2.96
CA PHE A 23 1.25 21.15 -2.77
C PHE A 23 1.23 22.43 -1.92
N CYS A 24 2.39 22.94 -1.49
CA CYS A 24 2.52 24.13 -0.64
C CYS A 24 1.66 24.06 0.64
N ILE A 25 1.64 22.89 1.28
CA ILE A 25 0.93 22.66 2.55
C ILE A 25 1.89 22.11 3.61
N SER A 26 1.47 22.08 4.88
CA SER A 26 2.27 21.45 5.93
C SER A 26 2.30 19.93 5.78
N THR A 27 3.39 19.29 6.20
CA THR A 27 3.53 17.82 6.23
C THR A 27 2.41 17.17 7.05
N ILE A 28 1.97 17.82 8.13
CA ILE A 28 0.84 17.38 8.96
C ILE A 28 -0.45 17.37 8.13
N ALA A 29 -0.75 18.46 7.41
CA ALA A 29 -1.93 18.54 6.56
C ALA A 29 -1.88 17.50 5.42
N CYS A 30 -0.70 17.28 4.84
CA CYS A 30 -0.49 16.23 3.84
C CYS A 30 -0.82 14.84 4.40
N GLY A 31 -0.35 14.51 5.60
CA GLY A 31 -0.68 13.26 6.30
C GLY A 31 -2.19 13.14 6.55
N THR A 32 -2.82 14.18 7.10
CA THR A 32 -4.27 14.17 7.37
C THR A 32 -5.10 14.00 6.09
N ILE A 33 -4.67 14.58 4.96
CA ILE A 33 -5.34 14.37 3.67
C ILE A 33 -5.17 12.91 3.22
N PHE A 34 -3.96 12.38 3.31
CA PHE A 34 -3.66 11.01 2.90
C PHE A 34 -4.48 9.98 3.69
N ASP A 35 -4.51 10.11 5.02
CA ASP A 35 -5.23 9.19 5.91
C ASP A 35 -6.73 9.22 5.63
N LYS A 36 -7.31 10.41 5.44
CA LYS A 36 -8.74 10.54 5.07
C LYS A 36 -9.08 9.86 3.75
N TRP A 37 -8.17 9.88 2.77
CA TRP A 37 -8.39 9.17 1.51
C TRP A 37 -8.24 7.66 1.66
N ILE A 38 -7.34 7.17 2.52
CA ILE A 38 -7.27 5.75 2.90
C ILE A 38 -8.62 5.31 3.47
N ASP A 39 -9.11 5.99 4.50
CA ASP A 39 -10.35 5.61 5.18
C ASP A 39 -11.55 5.66 4.22
N TYR A 40 -11.63 6.71 3.41
CA TYR A 40 -12.69 6.83 2.41
C TYR A 40 -12.66 5.70 1.38
N LEU A 41 -11.48 5.39 0.83
CA LEU A 41 -11.35 4.36 -0.19
C LEU A 41 -11.48 2.95 0.37
N ASP A 42 -11.12 2.70 1.62
CA ASP A 42 -11.39 1.42 2.28
C ASP A 42 -12.89 1.11 2.29
N VAL A 43 -13.71 2.10 2.65
CA VAL A 43 -15.17 1.98 2.60
C VAL A 43 -15.66 1.83 1.16
N GLN A 44 -15.23 2.71 0.24
CA GLN A 44 -15.72 2.69 -1.13
C GLN A 44 -15.31 1.44 -1.91
N LEU A 45 -14.13 0.89 -1.64
CA LEU A 45 -13.59 -0.28 -2.36
C LEU A 45 -13.81 -1.59 -1.61
N SER A 46 -14.50 -1.57 -0.47
CA SER A 46 -14.85 -2.76 0.31
C SER A 46 -15.55 -3.85 -0.52
N PHE A 47 -16.30 -3.47 -1.56
CA PHE A 47 -16.97 -4.40 -2.46
C PHE A 47 -16.02 -5.18 -3.38
N LEU A 48 -14.79 -4.71 -3.59
CA LEU A 48 -13.82 -5.39 -4.47
C LEU A 48 -13.34 -6.73 -3.91
N ALA A 49 -13.72 -7.09 -2.67
CA ALA A 49 -13.53 -8.40 -2.07
C ALA A 49 -12.16 -9.02 -2.42
N ILE A 50 -11.08 -8.27 -2.18
CA ILE A 50 -9.71 -8.65 -2.58
C ILE A 50 -9.30 -9.96 -1.90
N TRP A 51 -9.86 -10.24 -0.71
CA TRP A 51 -9.48 -11.38 0.12
C TRP A 51 -10.56 -12.45 0.16
N PRO A 52 -10.28 -13.68 -0.35
CA PRO A 52 -11.21 -14.79 -0.22
C PRO A 52 -11.42 -15.19 1.25
N SER A 53 -12.62 -15.70 1.55
CA SER A 53 -12.93 -16.22 2.88
C SER A 53 -12.00 -17.38 3.25
N ARG A 54 -11.79 -17.62 4.56
CA ARG A 54 -10.95 -18.74 5.03
C ARG A 54 -11.43 -20.08 4.48
N LYS A 55 -12.75 -20.27 4.40
CA LYS A 55 -13.36 -21.46 3.82
C LYS A 55 -12.99 -21.62 2.35
N ALA A 56 -13.12 -20.55 1.56
CA ALA A 56 -12.75 -20.57 0.14
C ALA A 56 -11.27 -20.89 -0.05
N VAL A 57 -10.37 -20.29 0.74
CA VAL A 57 -8.93 -20.60 0.66
C VAL A 57 -8.65 -22.06 0.99
N ASN A 58 -9.20 -22.58 2.09
CA ASN A 58 -8.97 -23.97 2.49
C ASN A 58 -9.49 -24.97 1.43
N VAL A 59 -10.62 -24.69 0.78
CA VAL A 59 -11.21 -25.56 -0.27
C VAL A 59 -10.29 -25.65 -1.51
N HIS A 60 -9.62 -24.56 -1.87
CA HIS A 60 -8.80 -24.50 -3.08
C HIS A 60 -7.29 -24.68 -2.79
N MET A 61 -6.91 -24.89 -1.53
CA MET A 61 -5.51 -25.07 -1.14
C MET A 61 -5.03 -26.47 -1.53
N LEU A 62 -3.88 -26.55 -2.21
CA LEU A 62 -3.22 -27.81 -2.53
C LEU A 62 -2.86 -28.57 -1.24
N PRO A 63 -3.13 -29.89 -1.12
CA PRO A 63 -2.84 -30.66 0.08
C PRO A 63 -1.37 -30.59 0.52
N SER A 64 -0.44 -30.61 -0.45
CA SER A 64 1.00 -30.47 -0.21
C SER A 64 1.35 -29.09 0.37
N PHE A 65 0.67 -28.04 -0.07
CA PHE A 65 0.85 -26.69 0.46
C PHE A 65 0.23 -26.55 1.85
N HIS A 66 -0.97 -27.08 2.07
CA HIS A 66 -1.63 -27.09 3.38
C HIS A 66 -0.81 -27.83 4.43
N ALA A 67 -0.17 -28.95 4.07
CA ALA A 67 0.70 -29.71 4.98
C ALA A 67 1.88 -28.86 5.48
N LYS A 68 2.42 -27.97 4.63
CA LYS A 68 3.58 -27.13 4.96
C LYS A 68 3.18 -25.77 5.55
N TYR A 69 2.03 -25.23 5.14
CA TYR A 69 1.57 -23.88 5.48
C TYR A 69 0.07 -23.85 5.83
N PRO A 70 -0.38 -24.55 6.89
CA PRO A 70 -1.81 -24.73 7.21
C PRO A 70 -2.54 -23.45 7.62
N THR A 71 -1.78 -22.41 7.99
CA THR A 71 -2.31 -21.09 8.39
C THR A 71 -2.19 -20.05 7.30
N CYS A 72 -1.51 -20.35 6.18
CA CYS A 72 -1.38 -19.41 5.07
C CYS A 72 -2.74 -19.13 4.44
N ARG A 73 -3.03 -17.85 4.17
CA ARG A 73 -4.28 -17.45 3.51
C ARG A 73 -4.05 -16.80 2.16
N VAL A 74 -2.97 -16.02 2.07
CA VAL A 74 -2.65 -15.15 0.95
C VAL A 74 -1.14 -15.19 0.76
N ILE A 75 -0.71 -15.27 -0.49
CA ILE A 75 0.67 -15.01 -0.88
C ILE A 75 0.67 -13.65 -1.58
N VAL A 76 1.37 -12.69 -1.01
CA VAL A 76 1.57 -11.37 -1.64
C VAL A 76 2.98 -11.40 -2.22
N ASP A 77 3.06 -11.46 -3.54
CA ASP A 77 4.33 -11.39 -4.24
C ASP A 77 4.66 -9.91 -4.53
N CYS A 78 5.86 -9.48 -4.11
CA CYS A 78 6.33 -8.12 -4.29
C CYS A 78 7.68 -8.17 -5.00
N THR A 79 7.84 -7.39 -6.07
CA THR A 79 9.17 -7.16 -6.67
C THR A 79 9.86 -6.03 -5.92
N GLU A 80 10.99 -6.33 -5.28
CA GLU A 80 11.82 -5.30 -4.66
C GLU A 80 12.45 -4.42 -5.75
N ILE A 81 12.13 -3.12 -5.73
CA ILE A 81 12.77 -2.14 -6.59
C ILE A 81 13.94 -1.55 -5.81
N LEU A 82 15.16 -1.85 -6.27
CA LEU A 82 16.38 -1.33 -5.67
C LEU A 82 16.41 0.19 -5.85
N ARG A 83 16.26 0.93 -4.75
CA ARG A 83 16.37 2.39 -4.78
C ARG A 83 17.85 2.75 -4.87
N LEU A 84 18.27 3.36 -5.98
CA LEU A 84 19.54 4.08 -6.04
C LEU A 84 19.44 5.24 -5.05
N LEU A 85 19.98 5.08 -3.85
CA LEU A 85 20.15 6.19 -2.94
C LEU A 85 21.06 7.22 -3.62
N PRO A 86 20.77 8.53 -3.50
CA PRO A 86 21.68 9.54 -4.03
C PRO A 86 23.07 9.28 -3.45
N TYR A 87 24.07 9.21 -4.34
CA TYR A 87 25.46 9.03 -3.95
C TYR A 87 25.80 10.11 -2.91
N LYS A 88 26.04 9.69 -1.66
CA LYS A 88 26.58 10.59 -0.64
C LYS A 88 28.02 10.88 -1.04
N ALA A 89 28.22 11.99 -1.75
CA ALA A 89 29.56 12.58 -1.85
C ALA A 89 30.03 12.84 -0.42
N LYS A 90 31.11 12.16 -0.02
CA LYS A 90 31.82 12.49 1.22
C LYS A 90 32.38 13.90 1.03
N HIS A 91 31.79 14.87 1.72
CA HIS A 91 32.51 16.09 2.09
C HIS A 91 33.42 15.78 3.27
#